data_AF-A0A7G5FIP1-F1
#
_entry.id   AF-A0A7G5FIP1-F1
#
_cell.length_a   1.000
_cell.length_b   1.000
_cell.length_c   1.000
_cell.angle_alpha   90.00
_cell.angle_beta   90.00
_cell.angle_gamma   90.00
#
_symmetry.space_group_name_H-M   'P 1'
#
loop_
_entity.id
_entity.type
_entity.pdbx_description
1 polymer ?
#
loop_
_entity_poly.entity_id
_entity_poly.type
_entity_poly.pdbx_seq_one_letter_code
_entity_poly.pdbx_strand_id
1 'polypeptide(L)' 'MTLRATWPPQSCPAYYQFPNGVQVADISEHLTSNGGQVVQYVARSTRLDGLNKGEVLKDLMKARDLLNREIRRIQDAQ' A
#
# COMPACT_ATOMS: atom_id res chain seq x y z
N MET A 1 30.92 -8.78 20.10
CA MET A 1 29.79 -8.29 20.93
C MET A 1 29.42 -6.91 20.44
N THR A 2 28.56 -6.85 19.42
CA THR A 2 28.06 -5.60 18.83
C THR A 2 26.55 -5.61 18.99
N LEU A 3 26.07 -4.76 19.89
CA LEU A 3 24.65 -4.51 20.12
C LEU A 3 24.03 -4.01 18.82
N ARG A 4 23.33 -4.90 18.08
CA ARG A 4 22.35 -4.45 17.08
C ARG A 4 21.24 -3.78 17.86
N ALA A 5 20.98 -2.50 17.56
CA ALA A 5 19.82 -1.79 18.07
C ALA A 5 18.57 -2.61 17.74
N THR A 6 18.01 -3.30 18.72
CA THR A 6 16.67 -3.91 18.61
C THR A 6 15.68 -2.78 18.80
N TRP A 7 15.53 -1.97 17.74
CA TRP A 7 14.37 -1.10 17.58
C TRP A 7 13.13 -1.98 17.80
N PRO A 8 12.10 -1.55 18.55
CA PRO A 8 10.87 -2.33 18.60
C PRO A 8 10.42 -2.54 17.15
N PRO A 9 10.01 -3.76 16.75
CA PRO A 9 9.44 -3.94 15.44
C PRO A 9 8.27 -2.97 15.38
N GLN A 10 8.39 -1.94 14.54
CA GLN A 10 7.25 -1.10 14.19
C GLN A 10 6.17 -2.12 13.80
N SER A 11 5.10 -2.22 14.58
CA SER A 11 4.11 -3.26 14.37
C SER A 11 3.43 -2.97 13.05
N CYS A 12 3.96 -3.54 11.96
CA CYS A 12 3.38 -3.46 10.64
C CYS A 12 1.93 -3.88 10.79
N PRO A 13 0.98 -2.96 10.59
CA PRO A 13 -0.39 -3.28 10.91
C PRO A 13 -0.89 -4.47 10.09
N ALA A 14 -1.67 -5.36 10.71
CA ALA A 14 -2.07 -6.65 10.10
C ALA A 14 -2.71 -6.51 8.71
N TYR A 15 -3.39 -5.39 8.43
CA TYR A 15 -4.00 -5.11 7.13
C TYR A 15 -3.00 -4.89 5.97
N TYR A 16 -1.71 -4.76 6.25
CA TYR A 16 -0.64 -4.71 5.25
C TYR A 16 0.10 -6.05 5.04
N GLN A 17 -0.18 -7.06 5.87
CA GLN A 17 0.48 -8.37 5.82
C GLN A 17 -0.44 -9.41 5.20
N PHE A 18 0.05 -10.19 4.25
CA PHE A 18 -0.70 -11.31 3.66
C PHE A 18 -0.29 -12.65 4.29
N PRO A 19 -1.13 -13.70 4.20
CA PRO A 19 -0.88 -14.99 4.86
C PRO A 19 0.44 -15.67 4.50
N ASN A 20 1.04 -15.31 3.36
CA ASN A 20 2.33 -15.81 2.87
C ASN A 20 3.54 -15.00 3.35
N GLY A 21 3.35 -14.03 4.26
CA GLY A 21 4.42 -13.17 4.78
C GLY A 21 4.80 -11.99 3.88
N VAL A 22 4.17 -11.87 2.70
CA VAL A 22 4.37 -10.72 1.82
C VAL A 22 3.66 -9.50 2.41
N GLN A 23 4.34 -8.37 2.37
CA GLN A 23 3.80 -7.09 2.79
C GLN A 23 3.49 -6.23 1.57
N VAL A 24 2.41 -5.46 1.65
CA VAL A 24 2.08 -4.49 0.59
C VAL A 24 3.22 -3.49 0.36
N ALA A 25 4.00 -3.20 1.40
CA ALA A 25 5.18 -2.35 1.34
C ALA A 25 6.25 -2.90 0.39
N ASP A 26 6.46 -4.23 0.37
CA ASP A 26 7.47 -4.90 -0.47
C ASP A 26 7.25 -4.64 -1.96
N ILE A 27 6.00 -4.37 -2.37
CA ILE A 27 5.66 -4.00 -3.75
C ILE A 27 5.66 -2.49 -3.91
N SER A 28 5.09 -1.78 -2.94
CA SER A 28 4.80 -0.34 -3.04
C SER A 28 6.06 0.53 -3.03
N GLU A 29 7.16 0.06 -2.44
CA GLU A 29 8.43 0.81 -2.38
C GLU A 29 9.11 0.97 -3.74
N HIS A 30 8.79 0.09 -4.70
CA HIS A 30 9.35 0.12 -6.05
C HIS A 30 8.51 0.93 -7.05
N LEU A 31 7.46 1.61 -6.58
CA LEU A 31 6.50 2.33 -7.42
C LEU A 31 6.62 3.85 -7.25
N THR A 32 6.04 4.60 -8.18
CA THR A 32 5.86 6.05 -8.02
C THR A 32 4.99 6.34 -6.81
N SER A 33 5.11 7.53 -6.21
CA SER A 33 4.35 7.90 -5.00
C SER A 33 2.83 7.72 -5.16
N ASN A 34 2.28 8.01 -6.35
CA ASN A 34 0.88 7.72 -6.66
C ASN A 34 0.63 6.22 -6.80
N GLY A 35 1.45 5.51 -7.60
CA GLY A 35 1.31 4.07 -7.84
C GLY A 35 1.40 3.23 -6.56
N GLY A 36 2.36 3.52 -5.69
CA GLY A 36 2.52 2.86 -4.39
C GLY A 36 1.31 3.08 -3.47
N GLN A 37 0.74 4.28 -3.45
CA GLN A 37 -0.49 4.53 -2.68
C GLN A 37 -1.71 3.82 -3.29
N VAL A 38 -1.81 3.75 -4.62
CA VAL A 38 -2.87 2.98 -5.29
C VAL A 38 -2.81 1.51 -4.87
N VAL A 39 -1.64 0.88 -4.94
CA VAL A 39 -1.47 -0.52 -4.51
C VAL A 39 -1.85 -0.68 -3.04
N GLN A 40 -1.43 0.25 -2.17
CA GLN A 40 -1.80 0.21 -0.76
C GLN A 40 -3.29 0.28 -0.51
N TYR A 41 -4.00 1.23 -1.14
CA TYR A 41 -5.45 1.38 -0.96
C TYR A 41 -6.22 0.20 -1.54
N VAL A 42 -5.83 -0.30 -2.72
CA VAL A 42 -6.48 -1.47 -3.31
C VAL A 42 -6.26 -2.70 -2.43
N ALA A 43 -5.00 -3.02 -2.12
CA ALA A 43 -4.65 -4.24 -1.39
C ALA A 43 -5.33 -4.34 -0.02
N ARG A 44 -5.45 -3.24 0.73
CA ARG A 44 -6.10 -3.23 2.06
C ARG A 44 -7.62 -3.18 2.03
N SER A 45 -8.22 -2.88 0.89
CA SER A 45 -9.67 -2.68 0.74
C SER A 45 -10.35 -3.85 0.02
N THR A 46 -9.58 -4.62 -0.76
CA THR A 46 -10.09 -5.77 -1.52
C THR A 46 -9.62 -7.11 -0.94
N ARG A 47 -9.32 -7.19 0.37
CA ARG A 47 -8.91 -8.45 0.98
C ARG A 47 -10.12 -9.37 1.14
N LEU A 48 -9.91 -10.65 0.82
CA LEU A 48 -10.91 -11.71 0.98
C LEU A 48 -10.96 -12.30 2.40
N ASP A 49 -9.91 -12.09 3.19
CA ASP A 49 -9.80 -12.59 4.56
C ASP A 49 -10.49 -11.68 5.60
N GLY A 50 -11.16 -10.61 5.14
CA GLY A 50 -11.89 -9.69 6.00
C GLY A 50 -11.01 -8.72 6.80
N LEU A 51 -9.68 -8.77 6.68
CA LEU A 51 -8.75 -7.86 7.36
C LEU A 51 -8.66 -6.48 6.67
N ASN A 52 -9.79 -5.99 6.18
CA ASN A 52 -9.88 -4.70 5.51
C ASN A 52 -9.76 -3.56 6.52
N LYS A 53 -9.09 -2.46 6.13
CA LYS A 53 -8.95 -1.27 6.99
C LYS A 53 -9.87 -0.14 6.55
N GLY A 54 -10.64 0.38 7.51
CA GLY A 54 -11.40 1.62 7.36
C GLY A 54 -12.57 1.47 6.39
N GLU A 55 -12.94 2.57 5.73
CA GLU A 55 -14.04 2.59 4.78
C GLU A 55 -13.57 2.17 3.39
N VAL A 56 -13.76 0.88 3.08
CA VAL A 56 -13.37 0.23 1.82
C VAL A 56 -13.74 1.05 0.58
N LEU A 57 -14.97 1.55 0.49
CA LEU A 57 -15.42 2.32 -0.66
C LEU A 57 -14.66 3.66 -0.81
N LYS A 58 -14.42 4.39 0.29
CA LYS A 58 -13.67 5.65 0.26
C LYS A 58 -12.22 5.43 -0.14
N ASP A 59 -11.61 4.36 0.35
CA ASP A 59 -10.23 3.99 -0.01
C ASP A 59 -10.12 3.64 -1.51
N LEU A 60 -11.08 2.90 -2.06
CA LEU A 60 -11.14 2.62 -3.51
C LEU A 60 -11.36 3.89 -4.34
N MET A 61 -12.19 4.83 -3.88
CA MET A 61 -12.37 6.12 -4.55
C MET A 61 -11.06 6.94 -4.56
N LYS A 62 -10.31 6.95 -3.45
CA LYS A 62 -8.98 7.59 -3.41
C LYS A 62 -8.00 6.92 -4.35
N ALA A 63 -7.99 5.59 -4.41
CA ALA A 63 -7.14 4.84 -5.33
C ALA A 63 -7.43 5.22 -6.80
N ARG A 64 -8.70 5.34 -7.19
CA ARG A 64 -9.11 5.82 -8.51
C ARG A 64 -8.54 7.22 -8.79
N ASP A 65 -8.68 8.16 -7.86
CA ASP A 65 -8.24 9.54 -8.06
C ASP A 65 -6.71 9.63 -8.18
N LEU A 66 -5.97 8.83 -7.41
CA LEU A 66 -4.50 8.72 -7.52
C LEU A 66 -4.08 8.09 -8.86
N LEU A 67 -4.79 7.07 -9.33
CA LEU A 67 -4.53 6.45 -10.62
C LEU A 67 -4.76 7.44 -11.76
N ASN A 68 -5.83 8.25 -11.69
CA ASN A 68 -6.08 9.31 -12.67
C ASN A 68 -4.95 10.35 -12.71
N ARG A 69 -4.37 10.72 -11.56
CA ARG A 69 -3.21 11.62 -11.51
C ARG A 69 -1.99 11.00 -12.17
N GLU A 70 -1.78 9.70 -11.98
CA GLU A 70 -0.67 8.98 -12.59
C GLU A 70 -0.83 8.86 -14.11
N ILE A 71 -2.05 8.60 -14.59
CA ILE A 71 -2.37 8.63 -16.03
C ILE A 71 -2.07 10.01 -16.60
N ARG A 72 -2.51 11.08 -15.95
CA ARG A 72 -2.24 12.45 -16.40
C ARG A 72 -0.74 12.75 -16.45
N ARG A 73 0.02 12.34 -15.43
CA ARG A 73 1.49 12.48 -15.41
C ARG A 73 2.15 11.82 -16.63
N ILE A 74 1.66 10.66 -17.06
CA ILE A 74 2.17 9.94 -18.23
C ILE A 74 1.76 10.65 -19.52
N GLN A 75 0.50 11.09 -19.63
CA GLN A 75 0.00 11.84 -20.79
C GLN A 75 0.76 13.15 -21.02
N ASP A 76 1.04 13.89 -19.94
CA ASP A 76 1.75 15.18 -20.01
C ASP A 76 3.26 15.01 -20.31
N ALA A 77 3.79 13.79 -20.17
CA ALA A 77 5.19 13.46 -20.45
C ALA A 77 5.43 12.90 -21.87
N GLN A 78 4.36 12.69 -22.66
CA GLN A 78 4.39 12.27 -24.06
C GLN A 78 4.29 13.46 -25.00
#